data_AF-A0A1W9SKL5-F1
#
_entry.id   AF-A0A1W9SKL5-F1
#
_cell.length_a   1.000
_cell.length_b   1.000
_cell.length_c   1.000
_cell.angle_alpha   90.00
_cell.angle_beta   90.00
_cell.angle_gamma   90.00
#
_symmetry.space_group_name_H-M   'P 1'
#
loop_
_entity.id
_entity.type
_entity.pdbx_description
1 polymer ?
#
loop_
_entity_poly.entity_id
_entity_poly.type
_entity_poly.pdbx_seq_one_letter_code
_entity_poly.pdbx_strand_id
1 'polypeptide(L)'
;MRKKLKETKFVKYYGDLEKSLLEQIWENKDGNMTDDDYKKEMRNYLYFVSNYNFKFSLIDTRLFNYIITPEIQEWVDKKISIITKNIVKKIIKKWIRISRNSIF
;
A
#
# COMPACT_ATOMS: atom_id res chain seq x y z
N MET A 1 9.31 6.59 17.14
CA MET A 1 8.82 5.26 17.57
C MET A 1 7.60 4.82 16.75
N ARG A 2 7.66 3.61 16.18
CA ARG A 2 6.58 2.98 15.39
C ARG A 2 5.33 2.68 16.23
N LYS A 3 4.16 3.08 15.74
CA LYS A 3 2.85 2.85 16.37
C LYS A 3 1.83 2.38 15.34
N LYS A 4 0.88 1.53 15.76
CA LYS A 4 -0.23 1.10 14.91
C LYS A 4 -1.22 2.26 14.75
N LEU A 5 -1.58 2.58 13.52
CA LEU A 5 -2.56 3.63 13.20
C LEU A 5 -3.94 3.03 12.93
N LYS A 6 -3.98 1.94 12.15
CA LYS A 6 -5.22 1.26 11.75
C LYS A 6 -4.92 -0.15 11.28
N GLU A 7 -5.91 -1.02 11.39
CA GLU A 7 -5.92 -2.32 10.74
C GLU A 7 -7.29 -2.53 10.10
N THR A 8 -7.28 -3.03 8.88
CA THR A 8 -8.48 -3.46 8.14
C THR A 8 -8.35 -4.94 7.82
N LYS A 9 -9.36 -5.51 7.16
CA LYS A 9 -9.29 -6.88 6.64
C LYS A 9 -8.07 -7.11 5.72
N PHE A 10 -7.58 -6.06 5.06
CA PHE A 10 -6.60 -6.18 4.00
C PHE A 10 -5.27 -5.46 4.26
N VAL A 11 -5.25 -4.43 5.11
CA VAL A 11 -4.04 -3.61 5.31
C VAL A 11 -3.86 -3.26 6.78
N LYS A 12 -2.62 -3.44 7.26
CA LYS A 12 -2.15 -2.91 8.55
C LYS A 12 -1.32 -1.65 8.30
N TYR A 13 -1.71 -0.56 8.94
CA TYR A 13 -1.03 0.74 8.87
C TYR A 13 -0.26 1.01 10.16
N TYR A 14 1.01 1.35 10.02
CA TYR A 14 1.86 1.79 11.14
C TYR A 14 2.53 3.12 10.78
N GLY A 15 2.64 4.00 11.76
CA GLY A 15 3.32 5.29 11.63
C GLY A 15 4.51 5.39 12.57
N ASP A 16 5.62 5.90 12.07
CA ASP A 16 6.77 6.33 12.87
C ASP A 16 7.04 7.81 12.58
N LEU A 17 6.56 8.68 13.48
CA LEU A 17 6.65 10.14 13.29
C LEU A 17 8.08 10.66 13.31
N GLU A 18 8.96 10.07 14.13
CA GLU A 18 10.38 10.44 14.20
C GLU A 18 11.10 10.18 12.87
N LYS A 19 10.74 9.07 12.21
CA LYS A 19 11.28 8.70 10.89
C LYS A 19 10.46 9.26 9.74
N SER A 20 9.38 9.98 10.04
CA SER A 20 8.37 10.42 9.06
C SER A 20 7.95 9.29 8.10
N LEU A 21 7.73 8.09 8.64
CA LEU A 21 7.50 6.88 7.88
C LEU A 21 6.08 6.33 8.10
N LEU A 22 5.38 6.10 6.99
CA LEU A 22 4.15 5.32 6.94
C LEU A 22 4.42 3.92 6.39
N GLU A 23 4.19 2.89 7.19
CA GLU A 23 4.25 1.50 6.75
C GLU A 23 2.85 0.98 6.43
N GLN A 24 2.74 0.26 5.31
CA GLN A 24 1.53 -0.39 4.84
C GLN A 24 1.85 -1.86 4.57
N ILE A 25 1.21 -2.77 5.30
CA ILE A 25 1.37 -4.22 5.10
C ILE A 25 0.08 -4.76 4.52
N TRP A 26 0.12 -5.13 3.23
CA TRP A 26 -1.02 -5.64 2.49
C TRP A 26 -1.11 -7.17 2.63
N GLU A 27 -2.18 -7.62 3.26
CA GLU A 27 -2.49 -9.01 3.58
C GLU A 27 -3.84 -9.39 2.94
N ASN A 28 -3.85 -9.58 1.63
CA ASN A 28 -5.00 -10.12 0.90
C ASN A 28 -4.60 -11.47 0.32
N LYS A 29 -4.34 -12.46 1.18
CA LYS A 29 -3.84 -13.76 0.73
C LYS A 29 -4.91 -14.56 -0.03
N ASP A 30 -6.16 -14.41 0.37
CA ASP A 30 -7.29 -15.20 -0.14
C ASP A 30 -7.88 -14.65 -1.45
N GLY A 31 -7.37 -13.52 -1.95
CA GLY A 31 -7.75 -12.97 -3.25
C GLY A 31 -9.18 -12.42 -3.32
N ASN A 32 -9.81 -12.11 -2.18
CA ASN A 32 -11.22 -11.71 -2.10
C ASN A 32 -11.44 -10.19 -1.99
N MET A 33 -10.44 -9.39 -2.37
CA MET A 33 -10.55 -7.94 -2.42
C MET A 33 -11.26 -7.50 -3.69
N THR A 34 -12.25 -6.61 -3.53
CA THR A 34 -12.92 -5.94 -4.65
C THR A 34 -12.26 -4.60 -4.99
N ASP A 35 -12.63 -4.02 -6.12
CA ASP A 35 -12.21 -2.68 -6.51
C ASP A 35 -12.57 -1.61 -5.47
N ASP A 36 -13.75 -1.72 -4.85
CA ASP A 36 -14.19 -0.76 -3.84
C ASP A 36 -13.43 -0.90 -2.54
N ASP A 37 -13.06 -2.14 -2.15
CA ASP A 37 -12.16 -2.40 -1.03
C ASP A 37 -10.79 -1.76 -1.30
N TYR A 38 -10.22 -2.00 -2.48
CA TYR A 38 -8.93 -1.43 -2.85
C TYR A 38 -8.97 0.10 -2.85
N LYS A 39 -9.98 0.72 -3.47
CA LYS A 39 -10.19 2.18 -3.46
C LYS A 39 -10.35 2.72 -2.03
N LYS A 40 -11.02 1.99 -1.15
CA LYS A 40 -11.18 2.36 0.27
C LYS A 40 -9.83 2.35 1.00
N GLU A 41 -8.98 1.36 0.74
CA GLU A 41 -7.62 1.34 1.31
C GLU A 41 -6.75 2.46 0.76
N MET A 42 -6.84 2.78 -0.53
CA MET A 42 -6.11 3.91 -1.09
C MET A 42 -6.57 5.26 -0.51
N ARG A 43 -7.85 5.41 -0.15
CA ARG A 43 -8.34 6.57 0.60
C ARG A 43 -7.80 6.62 2.04
N ASN A 44 -7.69 5.48 2.72
CA ASN A 44 -7.04 5.41 4.04
C ASN A 44 -5.58 5.88 3.95
N TYR A 45 -4.84 5.37 2.95
CA TYR A 45 -3.47 5.79 2.68
C TYR A 45 -3.36 7.30 2.46
N LEU A 46 -4.20 7.87 1.59
CA LEU A 46 -4.23 9.31 1.34
C LEU A 46 -4.50 10.11 2.63
N TYR A 47 -5.48 9.67 3.43
CA TYR A 47 -5.79 10.29 4.72
C TYR A 47 -4.56 10.32 5.63
N PHE A 48 -3.82 9.21 5.75
CA PHE A 48 -2.64 9.16 6.61
C PHE A 48 -1.49 10.02 6.10
N VAL A 49 -1.19 9.96 4.80
CA VAL A 49 -0.13 10.78 4.20
C VAL A 49 -0.42 12.27 4.36
N SER A 50 -1.66 12.70 4.12
CA SER A 50 -2.02 14.12 4.17
C SER A 50 -2.10 14.66 5.60
N ASN A 51 -2.71 13.92 6.55
CA ASN A 51 -2.92 14.45 7.91
C ASN A 51 -1.69 14.35 8.80
N TYR A 52 -0.85 13.32 8.60
CA TYR A 52 0.37 13.15 9.40
C TYR A 52 1.64 13.61 8.67
N ASN A 53 1.53 14.04 7.41
CA ASN A 53 2.62 14.58 6.60
C ASN A 53 3.85 13.64 6.54
N PHE A 54 3.61 12.32 6.47
CA PHE A 54 4.69 11.34 6.33
C PHE A 54 5.46 11.55 5.03
N LYS A 55 6.78 11.69 5.13
CA LYS A 55 7.68 11.91 3.98
C LYS A 55 8.12 10.62 3.30
N PHE A 56 8.01 9.48 3.99
CA PHE A 56 8.33 8.17 3.44
C PHE A 56 7.14 7.23 3.57
N SER A 57 6.94 6.36 2.58
CA SER A 57 6.01 5.25 2.69
C SER A 57 6.67 3.93 2.32
N LEU A 58 6.65 2.98 3.25
CA LEU A 58 7.06 1.60 3.01
C LEU A 58 5.83 0.74 2.73
N ILE A 59 5.77 0.18 1.53
CA ILE A 59 4.65 -0.63 1.05
C ILE A 59 5.11 -2.08 0.94
N ASP A 60 4.56 -2.93 1.79
CA ASP A 60 4.79 -4.38 1.78
C ASP A 60 3.63 -5.07 1.09
N THR A 61 3.90 -5.59 -0.11
CA THR A 61 2.92 -6.26 -0.98
C THR A 61 3.20 -7.74 -1.14
N ARG A 62 3.98 -8.33 -0.23
CA ARG A 62 4.39 -9.74 -0.30
C ARG A 62 3.21 -10.72 -0.28
N LEU A 63 2.10 -10.34 0.36
CA LEU A 63 0.85 -11.12 0.44
C LEU A 63 -0.31 -10.39 -0.24
N PHE A 64 -0.01 -9.46 -1.15
CA PHE A 64 -1.02 -8.74 -1.89
C PHE A 64 -1.45 -9.55 -3.13
N ASN A 65 -2.65 -10.11 -3.10
CA ASN A 65 -3.24 -10.87 -4.20
C ASN A 65 -4.50 -10.18 -4.75
N TYR A 66 -4.32 -8.99 -5.35
CA TYR A 66 -5.39 -8.29 -6.06
C TYR A 66 -4.84 -7.78 -7.39
N ILE A 67 -5.63 -7.93 -8.46
CA ILE A 67 -5.26 -7.51 -9.81
C ILE A 67 -5.67 -6.05 -9.96
N ILE A 68 -4.68 -5.17 -10.10
CA ILE A 68 -4.92 -3.76 -10.41
C ILE A 68 -5.17 -3.67 -11.92
N THR A 69 -6.42 -3.44 -12.31
CA THR A 69 -6.80 -3.22 -13.71
C THR A 69 -6.36 -1.83 -14.19
N PRO A 70 -6.28 -1.58 -15.51
CA PRO A 70 -5.95 -0.25 -16.05
C PRO A 70 -6.88 0.86 -15.53
N GLU A 71 -8.18 0.58 -15.44
CA GLU A 71 -9.18 1.53 -14.92
C GLU A 71 -8.91 1.92 -13.46
N ILE A 72 -8.53 0.94 -12.64
CA ILE A 72 -8.17 1.17 -11.23
C ILE A 72 -6.85 1.92 -11.12
N GLN A 73 -5.87 1.60 -11.96
CA GLN A 73 -4.60 2.33 -12.02
C GLN A 73 -4.83 3.80 -12.38
N GLU A 74 -5.65 4.09 -13.39
CA GLU A 74 -6.01 5.46 -13.75
C GLU A 74 -6.72 6.20 -12.61
N TRP A 75 -7.63 5.52 -11.91
CA TRP A 75 -8.30 6.09 -10.75
C TRP A 75 -7.31 6.45 -9.65
N VAL A 76 -6.36 5.55 -9.35
CA VAL A 76 -5.28 5.81 -8.39
C VAL A 76 -4.46 7.01 -8.82
N ASP A 77 -4.11 7.13 -10.09
CA ASP A 77 -3.29 8.23 -10.57
C ASP A 77 -4.01 9.58 -10.48
N LYS A 78 -5.28 9.62 -10.88
CA LYS A 78 -6.13 10.82 -10.84
C LYS A 78 -6.50 11.25 -9.42
N LYS A 79 -6.67 10.32 -8.48
CA LYS A 79 -7.21 10.62 -7.14
C LYS A 79 -6.19 10.55 -6.00
N ILE A 80 -5.13 9.77 -6.15
CA ILE A 80 -4.20 9.42 -5.06
C ILE A 80 -2.78 9.83 -5.40
N SER A 81 -2.24 9.40 -6.54
CA SER A 81 -0.85 9.70 -6.93
C SER A 81 -0.63 11.20 -7.11
N ILE A 82 -1.59 11.91 -7.72
CA ILE A 82 -1.47 13.36 -7.96
C ILE A 82 -1.25 14.17 -6.66
N ILE A 83 -1.86 13.75 -5.55
CA ILE A 83 -1.74 14.40 -4.25
C ILE A 83 -0.46 13.94 -3.55
N THR A 84 -0.22 12.62 -3.54
CA THR A 84 0.85 12.03 -2.72
C THR A 84 2.24 12.19 -3.33
N LYS A 85 2.38 12.36 -4.66
CA LYS A 85 3.67 12.43 -5.37
C LYS A 85 4.64 13.47 -4.81
N ASN A 86 4.13 14.58 -4.30
CA ASN A 86 4.94 15.69 -3.75
C ASN A 86 5.09 15.62 -2.23
N ILE A 87 4.35 14.72 -1.58
CA ILE A 87 4.32 14.60 -0.12
C ILE A 87 5.27 13.48 0.33
N VAL A 88 5.26 12.35 -0.37
CA VAL A 88 5.85 11.11 0.11
C VAL A 88 6.72 10.42 -0.94
N LYS A 89 7.90 9.97 -0.51
CA LYS A 89 8.77 9.06 -1.27
C LYS A 89 8.37 7.61 -0.98
N LYS A 90 8.04 6.85 -2.02
CA LYS A 90 7.59 5.45 -1.90
C LYS A 90 8.78 4.47 -1.93
N ILE A 91 8.75 3.49 -1.04
CA ILE A 91 9.67 2.35 -0.96
C ILE A 91 8.80 1.10 -1.01
N ILE A 92 8.95 0.28 -2.05
CA ILE A 92 8.11 -0.92 -2.25
C ILE A 92 8.96 -2.15 -1.94
N LYS A 93 8.47 -3.00 -1.04
CA LYS A 93 9.06 -4.29 -0.69
C LYS A 93 8.25 -5.41 -1.34
N LYS A 94 8.86 -6.09 -2.31
CA LYS A 94 8.30 -7.27 -3.00
C LYS A 94 9.33 -8.40 -2.94
N TRP A 95 8.91 -9.64 -2.62
CA TRP A 95 9.76 -10.81 -2.87
C TRP A 95 9.72 -11.11 -4.36
N ILE A 96 10.88 -11.14 -5.03
CA ILE A 96 11.00 -11.84 -6.31
C ILE A 96 10.85 -13.32 -5.98
N ARG A 97 9.71 -13.93 -6.35
CA ARG A 97 9.56 -15.39 -6.29
C ARG A 97 10.38 -16.01 -7.42
N ILE A 98 11.70 -16.14 -7.23
CA ILE A 98 12.47 -17.17 -7.94
C ILE A 98 12.19 -18.47 -7.19
N SER A 99 11.08 -19.13 -7.53
CA SER A 99 10.93 -20.56 -7.25
C SER A 99 11.22 -21.30 -8.55
N ARG A 100 12.43 -21.86 -8.62
CA ARG A 100 12.75 -23.06 -9.40
C ARG A 100 11.62 -24.09 -9.25
N ASN A 101 11.11 -24.53 -10.40
CA ASN A 101 10.61 -25.86 -10.75
C ASN A 101 10.39 -25.76 -12.27
N SER A 102 10.85 -26.60 -13.17
CA SER A 102 11.76 -27.73 -13.22
C SER A 102 12.14 -27.86 -14.69
N ILE A 103 13.25 -28.54 -14.96
CA ILE A 103 13.63 -29.15 -16.24
C ILE A 103 12.38 -29.56 -17.05
N PHE A 104 12.18 -28.98 -18.24
CA PHE A 104 12.17 -29.61 -19.57
C PHE A 104 12.17 -28.51 -20.63
#